data_AF-A0A6A5KHY4-F1
#
_entry.id   AF-A0A6A5KHY4-F1
#
_cell.length_a   1.000
_cell.length_b   1.000
_cell.length_c   1.000
_cell.angle_alpha   90.00
_cell.angle_beta   90.00
_cell.angle_gamma   90.00
#
_symmetry.space_group_name_H-M   'P 1'
#
loop_
_entity.id
_entity.type
_entity.pdbx_description
1 polymer ?
#
loop_
_entity_poly.entity_id
_entity_poly.type
_entity_poly.pdbx_seq_one_letter_code
_entity_poly.pdbx_strand_id
1 'polypeptide(L)'
;MDDIHAPTVSSGPTSSGYSNGIPKEQLTLQELMAEKDRVETELKALGQVLDSHGVHMNTGLTTFDGFPRSDIDVAQIRTTRARIIRLKNDYKDLMSRIEKGLHEHHARLAEQANHPAANQAQAGLSAPPAALEAPFAKVNSVVAGSPAATAGLEVGDTITKFGWVDWTNHERLSRVADAVSQNEGIPITVKALRSSTSGGPAETVQMQLTPRRNWGGRGLLGCHLLPL
;
A
#
# COMPACT_ATOMS: atom_id res chain seq x y z
N MET A 1 -41.85 -27.48 -12.63
CA MET A 1 -41.88 -26.33 -13.56
C MET A 1 -40.97 -25.30 -12.96
N ASP A 2 -39.68 -25.39 -13.31
CA ASP A 2 -38.71 -24.36 -12.96
C ASP A 2 -38.93 -23.18 -13.91
N ASP A 3 -39.17 -22.02 -13.33
CA ASP A 3 -39.55 -20.80 -14.05
C ASP A 3 -38.33 -20.27 -14.82
N ILE A 4 -38.25 -20.59 -16.12
CA ILE A 4 -37.12 -20.27 -17.02
C ILE A 4 -37.02 -18.76 -17.29
N HIS A 5 -37.95 -17.95 -16.76
CA HIS A 5 -38.06 -16.52 -17.02
C HIS A 5 -37.91 -15.64 -15.78
N ALA A 6 -37.59 -16.20 -14.62
CA ALA A 6 -37.26 -15.40 -13.44
C ALA A 6 -35.81 -14.89 -13.57
N PRO A 7 -35.56 -13.57 -13.67
CA PRO A 7 -34.20 -13.05 -13.62
C PRO A 7 -33.67 -13.20 -12.19
N THR A 8 -33.13 -14.37 -11.84
CA THR A 8 -32.38 -14.61 -10.61
C THR A 8 -30.97 -14.05 -10.70
N VAL A 9 -30.86 -12.82 -11.21
CA VAL A 9 -29.70 -12.01 -10.87
C VAL A 9 -29.92 -11.59 -9.43
N SER A 10 -29.20 -12.20 -8.48
CA SER A 10 -28.94 -11.49 -7.24
C SER A 10 -28.41 -10.14 -7.68
N SER A 11 -29.16 -9.07 -7.41
CA SER A 11 -28.66 -7.73 -7.54
C SER A 11 -27.37 -7.70 -6.73
N GLY A 12 -26.23 -7.83 -7.41
CA GLY A 12 -24.94 -7.50 -6.84
C GLY A 12 -25.06 -6.10 -6.22
N PRO A 13 -24.28 -5.80 -5.18
CA PRO A 13 -24.45 -4.61 -4.36
C PRO A 13 -24.86 -3.46 -5.27
N THR A 14 -26.10 -2.97 -5.07
CA THR A 14 -26.64 -1.84 -5.80
C THR A 14 -25.55 -0.76 -5.87
N SER A 15 -25.51 0.01 -6.94
CA SER A 15 -24.54 1.10 -7.17
C SER A 15 -24.70 2.26 -6.16
N SER A 16 -24.71 1.95 -4.88
CA SER A 16 -24.75 2.83 -3.71
C SER A 16 -23.34 3.27 -3.28
N GLY A 17 -22.31 2.94 -4.07
CA GLY A 17 -21.01 3.59 -4.01
C GLY A 17 -20.89 4.61 -5.14
N TYR A 18 -21.07 5.89 -4.78
CA TYR A 18 -20.74 7.11 -5.53
C TYR A 18 -19.60 6.90 -6.56
N SER A 19 -19.69 7.34 -7.82
CA SER A 19 -19.68 8.75 -8.22
C SER A 19 -20.39 9.01 -9.56
N ASN A 20 -21.71 9.23 -9.57
CA ASN A 20 -22.34 9.94 -10.68
C ASN A 20 -21.92 11.43 -10.59
N GLY A 21 -20.71 11.78 -11.03
CA GLY A 21 -20.30 13.18 -11.19
C GLY A 21 -18.85 13.53 -10.86
N ILE A 22 -18.06 12.66 -10.24
CA ILE A 22 -16.62 12.91 -10.07
C ILE A 22 -15.91 12.34 -11.30
N PRO A 23 -15.23 13.16 -12.11
CA PRO A 23 -14.48 12.64 -13.23
C PRO A 23 -13.41 11.68 -12.69
N LYS A 24 -13.28 10.51 -13.33
CA LYS A 24 -12.25 9.49 -13.03
C LYS A 24 -10.81 10.03 -13.11
N GLU A 25 -10.63 11.29 -13.52
CA GLU A 25 -9.37 12.05 -13.57
C GLU A 25 -8.95 12.61 -12.21
N GLN A 26 -9.89 12.78 -11.28
CA GLN A 26 -9.65 13.34 -9.94
C GLN A 26 -9.50 12.27 -8.85
N LEU A 27 -9.66 10.98 -9.21
CA LEU A 27 -9.50 9.87 -8.28
C LEU A 27 -8.03 9.63 -7.97
N THR A 28 -7.75 9.30 -6.72
CA THR A 28 -6.42 8.84 -6.27
C THR A 28 -6.10 7.47 -6.87
N LEU A 29 -4.80 7.12 -6.94
CA LEU A 29 -4.36 5.82 -7.46
C LEU A 29 -5.01 4.65 -6.71
N GLN A 30 -5.16 4.76 -5.39
CA GLN A 30 -5.81 3.73 -4.57
C GLN A 30 -7.30 3.56 -4.92
N GLU A 31 -8.01 4.66 -5.17
CA GLU A 31 -9.41 4.60 -5.59
C GLU A 31 -9.57 4.01 -6.99
N LEU A 32 -8.65 4.32 -7.92
CA LEU A 32 -8.63 3.69 -9.25
C LEU A 32 -8.42 2.17 -9.17
N MET A 33 -7.57 1.71 -8.25
CA MET A 33 -7.37 0.27 -8.00
C MET A 33 -8.62 -0.38 -7.40
N ALA A 34 -9.30 0.28 -6.46
CA ALA A 34 -10.56 -0.24 -5.91
C ALA A 34 -11.65 -0.34 -6.98
N GLU A 35 -11.75 0.64 -7.87
CA GLU A 35 -12.71 0.62 -8.98
C GLU A 35 -12.37 -0.49 -10.00
N LYS A 36 -11.07 -0.77 -10.23
CA LYS A 36 -10.63 -1.90 -11.07
C LYS A 36 -11.18 -3.21 -10.51
N ASP A 37 -10.96 -3.46 -9.22
CA ASP A 37 -11.36 -4.71 -8.58
C ASP A 37 -12.89 -4.89 -8.58
N ARG A 38 -13.64 -3.78 -8.47
CA ARG A 38 -15.09 -3.76 -8.63
C ARG A 38 -15.52 -4.16 -10.04
N VAL A 39 -14.94 -3.53 -11.07
CA VAL A 39 -15.26 -3.81 -12.47
C VAL A 39 -14.91 -5.27 -12.82
N GLU A 40 -13.79 -5.79 -12.31
CA GLU A 40 -13.41 -7.20 -12.47
C GLU A 40 -14.41 -8.15 -11.80
N THR A 41 -14.90 -7.80 -10.61
CA THR A 41 -15.91 -8.58 -9.91
C THR A 41 -17.24 -8.61 -10.68
N GLU A 42 -17.66 -7.46 -11.23
CA GLU A 42 -18.87 -7.38 -12.06
C GLU A 42 -18.72 -8.16 -13.37
N LEU A 43 -17.57 -8.03 -14.05
CA LEU A 43 -17.25 -8.83 -15.24
C LEU A 43 -17.28 -10.33 -14.96
N LYS A 44 -16.73 -10.76 -13.81
CA LYS A 44 -16.77 -12.17 -13.39
C LYS A 44 -18.19 -12.66 -13.14
N ALA A 45 -19.02 -11.86 -12.46
CA ALA A 45 -20.42 -12.21 -12.20
C ALA A 45 -21.23 -12.32 -13.51
N LEU A 46 -21.06 -11.37 -14.44
CA LEU A 46 -21.73 -11.42 -15.75
C LEU A 46 -21.20 -12.57 -16.61
N GLY A 47 -19.92 -12.93 -16.48
CA GLY A 47 -19.34 -14.12 -17.12
C GLY A 47 -20.02 -15.41 -16.64
N GLN A 48 -20.20 -15.56 -15.32
CA GLN A 48 -20.90 -16.70 -14.73
C GLN A 48 -22.35 -16.84 -15.22
N VAL A 49 -23.03 -15.71 -15.47
CA VAL A 49 -24.37 -15.71 -16.08
C VAL A 49 -24.35 -16.28 -17.49
N LEU A 50 -23.31 -15.98 -18.29
CA LEU A 50 -23.18 -16.59 -19.62
C LEU A 50 -22.87 -18.09 -19.53
N ASP A 51 -21.99 -18.47 -18.60
CA ASP A 51 -21.60 -19.85 -18.36
C ASP A 51 -22.79 -20.71 -17.89
N SER A 52 -23.70 -20.16 -17.07
CA SER A 52 -24.92 -20.88 -16.65
C SER A 52 -25.87 -21.18 -17.81
N HIS A 53 -25.84 -20.37 -18.86
CA HIS A 53 -26.59 -20.59 -20.10
C HIS A 53 -25.80 -21.41 -21.13
N GLY A 54 -24.58 -21.86 -20.81
CA GLY A 54 -23.73 -22.64 -21.72
C GLY A 54 -23.26 -21.87 -22.96
N VAL A 55 -23.25 -20.52 -22.89
CA VAL A 55 -22.86 -19.66 -24.01
C VAL A 55 -21.65 -18.79 -23.65
N HIS A 56 -20.89 -18.38 -24.65
CA HIS A 56 -19.81 -17.39 -24.51
C HIS A 56 -20.17 -16.09 -25.25
N MET A 57 -19.28 -15.09 -25.28
CA MET A 57 -19.55 -13.79 -25.92
C MET A 57 -19.87 -13.84 -27.43
N ASN A 58 -19.45 -14.91 -28.11
CA ASN A 58 -19.52 -15.04 -29.57
C ASN A 58 -20.49 -16.15 -30.04
N THR A 59 -21.16 -16.86 -29.13
CA THR A 59 -22.08 -17.95 -29.50
C THR A 59 -23.26 -17.39 -30.29
N GLY A 60 -23.63 -18.06 -31.39
CA GLY A 60 -24.81 -17.71 -32.18
C GLY A 60 -26.08 -17.81 -31.36
N LEU A 61 -26.94 -16.79 -31.44
CA LEU A 61 -28.21 -16.72 -30.71
C LEU A 61 -29.42 -17.10 -31.56
N THR A 62 -29.17 -17.49 -32.81
CA THR A 62 -30.19 -17.90 -33.77
C THR A 62 -29.97 -19.33 -34.20
N THR A 63 -31.04 -19.97 -34.64
CA THR A 63 -31.04 -21.24 -35.35
C THR A 63 -30.66 -21.03 -36.82
N PHE A 64 -30.49 -22.12 -37.57
CA PHE A 64 -30.03 -22.10 -38.97
C PHE A 64 -30.99 -21.36 -39.93
N ASP A 65 -32.27 -21.38 -39.59
CA ASP A 65 -33.37 -20.69 -40.27
C ASP A 65 -33.48 -19.19 -39.90
N GLY A 66 -32.64 -18.69 -38.99
CA GLY A 66 -32.57 -17.28 -38.61
C GLY A 66 -33.51 -16.86 -37.48
N PHE A 67 -34.23 -17.78 -36.86
CA PHE A 67 -35.09 -17.49 -35.71
C PHE A 67 -34.31 -17.52 -34.38
N PRO A 68 -34.79 -16.83 -33.32
CA PRO A 68 -34.18 -16.92 -32.00
C PRO A 68 -34.21 -18.35 -31.47
N ARG A 69 -33.09 -18.75 -30.86
CA ARG A 69 -32.98 -20.04 -30.18
C ARG A 69 -33.98 -20.15 -29.03
N SER A 70 -34.67 -21.28 -28.94
CA SER A 70 -35.66 -21.57 -27.88
C SER A 70 -35.04 -22.28 -26.66
N ASP A 71 -33.84 -22.82 -26.79
CA ASP A 71 -33.08 -23.50 -25.74
C ASP A 71 -32.45 -22.55 -24.71
N ILE A 72 -32.40 -21.25 -25.00
CA ILE A 72 -31.69 -20.25 -24.19
C ILE A 72 -32.48 -18.94 -24.08
N ASP A 73 -32.25 -18.17 -23.01
CA ASP A 73 -32.79 -16.82 -22.90
C ASP A 73 -31.96 -15.83 -23.73
N VAL A 74 -32.35 -15.68 -24.99
CA VAL A 74 -31.70 -14.77 -25.94
C VAL A 74 -31.72 -13.31 -25.44
N ALA A 75 -32.77 -12.88 -24.72
CA ALA A 75 -32.88 -11.50 -24.25
C ALA A 75 -31.89 -11.22 -23.11
N GLN A 76 -31.81 -12.12 -22.13
CA GLN A 76 -30.85 -12.03 -21.03
C GLN A 76 -29.41 -12.12 -21.53
N ILE A 77 -29.13 -13.00 -22.49
CA ILE A 77 -27.78 -13.14 -23.06
C ILE A 77 -27.37 -11.86 -23.80
N ARG A 78 -28.27 -11.27 -24.61
CA ARG A 78 -27.99 -10.02 -25.33
C ARG A 78 -27.68 -8.86 -24.38
N THR A 79 -28.48 -8.70 -23.33
CA THR A 79 -28.29 -7.62 -22.34
C THR A 79 -27.00 -7.82 -21.54
N THR A 80 -26.73 -9.05 -21.09
CA THR A 80 -25.50 -9.43 -20.39
C THR A 80 -24.26 -9.17 -21.26
N ARG A 81 -24.26 -9.61 -22.52
CA ARG A 81 -23.15 -9.35 -23.46
C ARG A 81 -22.93 -7.86 -23.70
N ALA A 82 -24.00 -7.09 -23.91
CA ALA A 82 -23.89 -5.65 -24.09
C ALA A 82 -23.26 -4.96 -22.87
N ARG A 83 -23.62 -5.40 -21.66
CA ARG A 83 -23.04 -4.89 -20.41
C ARG A 83 -21.56 -5.24 -20.28
N ILE A 84 -21.17 -6.49 -20.55
CA ILE A 84 -19.77 -6.93 -20.56
C ILE A 84 -18.95 -6.08 -21.53
N ILE A 85 -19.45 -5.82 -22.75
CA ILE A 85 -18.73 -5.01 -23.75
C ILE A 85 -18.44 -3.60 -23.22
N ARG A 86 -19.44 -2.95 -22.61
CA ARG A 86 -19.26 -1.61 -22.02
C ARG A 86 -18.23 -1.63 -20.90
N LEU A 87 -18.36 -2.56 -19.95
CA LEU A 87 -17.42 -2.70 -18.83
C LEU A 87 -16.00 -3.01 -19.30
N LYS A 88 -15.81 -3.82 -20.34
CA LYS A 88 -14.48 -4.09 -20.91
C LYS A 88 -13.84 -2.84 -21.52
N ASN A 89 -14.63 -1.99 -22.17
CA ASN A 89 -14.14 -0.71 -22.69
C ASN A 89 -13.77 0.24 -21.55
N ASP A 90 -14.61 0.33 -20.51
CA ASP A 90 -14.35 1.15 -19.33
C ASP A 90 -13.13 0.66 -18.55
N TYR A 91 -12.95 -0.66 -18.43
CA TYR A 91 -11.78 -1.28 -17.82
C TYR A 91 -10.49 -0.93 -18.57
N LYS A 92 -10.53 -0.93 -19.91
CA LYS A 92 -9.38 -0.54 -20.73
C LYS A 92 -8.98 0.92 -20.46
N ASP A 93 -9.96 1.81 -20.38
CA ASP A 93 -9.73 3.22 -20.05
C ASP A 93 -9.18 3.38 -18.62
N LEU A 94 -9.76 2.66 -17.66
CA LEU A 94 -9.30 2.65 -16.26
C LEU A 94 -7.85 2.18 -16.14
N MET A 95 -7.48 1.10 -16.82
CA MET A 95 -6.10 0.57 -16.81
C MET A 95 -5.10 1.59 -17.38
N SER A 96 -5.46 2.29 -18.47
CA SER A 96 -4.61 3.34 -19.03
C SER A 96 -4.36 4.48 -18.04
N ARG A 97 -5.37 4.84 -17.23
CA ARG A 97 -5.23 5.86 -16.18
C ARG A 97 -4.34 5.38 -15.03
N ILE A 98 -4.53 4.13 -14.59
CA ILE A 98 -3.69 3.51 -13.54
C ILE A 98 -2.22 3.50 -13.98
N GLU A 99 -1.95 3.11 -15.22
CA GLU A 99 -0.60 3.12 -15.80
C GLU A 99 0.04 4.51 -15.74
N LYS A 100 -0.70 5.54 -16.17
CA LYS A 100 -0.23 6.93 -16.12
C LYS A 100 0.05 7.38 -14.68
N GLY A 101 -0.88 7.15 -13.75
CA GLY A 101 -0.71 7.53 -12.35
C GLY A 101 0.45 6.81 -11.67
N LEU A 102 0.71 5.56 -12.06
CA LEU A 102 1.86 4.80 -11.58
C LEU A 102 3.18 5.40 -12.10
N HIS A 103 3.27 5.70 -13.40
CA HIS A 103 4.45 6.36 -13.98
C HIS A 103 4.73 7.72 -13.33
N GLU A 104 3.70 8.54 -13.09
CA GLU A 104 3.84 9.84 -12.40
C GLU A 104 4.35 9.66 -10.96
N HIS A 105 3.85 8.67 -10.23
CA HIS A 105 4.31 8.35 -8.88
C HIS A 105 5.80 7.93 -8.85
N HIS A 106 6.20 7.04 -9.77
CA HIS A 106 7.61 6.61 -9.88
C HIS A 106 8.52 7.73 -10.37
N ALA A 107 8.07 8.57 -11.31
CA ALA A 107 8.82 9.73 -11.78
C ALA A 107 9.07 10.72 -10.64
N ARG A 108 8.05 11.01 -9.82
CA ARG A 108 8.20 11.86 -8.63
C ARG A 108 9.20 11.30 -7.63
N LEU A 109 9.17 10.00 -7.37
CA LEU A 109 10.13 9.33 -6.48
C LEU A 109 11.55 9.37 -7.06
N ALA A 110 11.70 9.19 -8.38
CA ALA A 110 12.98 9.27 -9.07
C ALA A 110 13.55 10.70 -9.06
N GLU A 111 12.71 11.73 -9.26
CA GLU A 111 13.12 13.14 -9.15
C GLU A 111 13.55 13.51 -7.74
N GLN A 112 12.85 13.00 -6.72
CA GLN A 112 13.25 13.17 -5.31
C GLN A 112 14.57 12.45 -5.00
N ALA A 113 14.83 11.30 -5.62
CA ALA A 113 16.09 10.57 -5.48
C ALA A 113 17.25 11.21 -6.27
N ASN A 114 16.97 11.87 -7.40
CA ASN A 114 17.96 12.42 -8.32
C ASN A 114 18.28 13.90 -8.09
N HIS A 115 17.58 14.59 -7.17
CA HIS A 115 17.94 15.92 -6.66
C HIS A 115 18.44 15.88 -5.20
N PRO A 116 19.69 15.44 -4.92
CA PRO A 116 20.33 15.76 -3.66
C PRO A 116 21.02 17.14 -3.64
N ALA A 117 21.12 17.89 -4.75
CA ALA A 117 21.81 19.20 -4.75
C ALA A 117 21.44 20.11 -5.94
N ALA A 118 20.57 21.10 -5.72
CA ALA A 118 20.48 22.32 -6.54
C ALA A 118 19.85 23.52 -5.79
N ASN A 119 20.00 23.58 -4.46
CA ASN A 119 19.70 24.78 -3.65
C ASN A 119 20.94 25.19 -2.84
N GLN A 120 22.08 25.32 -3.51
CA GLN A 120 23.27 26.00 -2.98
C GLN A 120 23.52 27.29 -3.76
N ALA A 121 22.59 28.24 -3.63
CA ALA A 121 22.90 29.65 -3.74
C ALA A 121 21.77 30.44 -3.07
N GLN A 122 22.11 31.11 -1.97
CA GLN A 122 21.29 32.09 -1.26
C GLN A 122 20.10 31.57 -0.42
N ALA A 123 20.41 31.12 0.80
CA ALA A 123 19.80 31.65 2.01
C ALA A 123 20.57 31.13 3.22
N GLY A 124 21.11 32.05 4.02
CA GLY A 124 21.55 31.71 5.38
C GLY A 124 20.36 31.23 6.21
N LEU A 125 20.66 30.39 7.20
CA LEU A 125 19.78 30.05 8.33
C LEU A 125 18.41 29.48 7.96
N SER A 126 18.36 28.21 7.54
CA SER A 126 17.29 27.30 7.98
C SER A 126 17.61 25.88 7.55
N ALA A 127 17.81 25.00 8.55
CA ALA A 127 17.68 23.56 8.38
C ALA A 127 16.35 23.26 7.66
N PRO A 128 16.27 22.18 6.84
CA PRO A 128 14.98 21.76 6.29
C PRO A 128 14.00 21.62 7.45
N PRO A 129 12.71 22.01 7.30
CA PRO A 129 11.74 21.73 8.32
C PRO A 129 11.72 20.22 8.49
N ALA A 130 12.29 19.76 9.61
CA ALA A 130 12.10 18.44 10.12
C ALA A 130 10.59 18.25 10.11
N ALA A 131 10.07 17.46 9.15
CA ALA A 131 8.81 16.77 9.37
C ALA A 131 9.00 16.15 10.75
N LEU A 132 8.23 16.63 11.73
CA LEU A 132 8.41 16.35 13.15
C LEU A 132 8.42 14.83 13.34
N GLU A 133 9.60 14.20 13.23
CA GLU A 133 9.81 12.81 13.58
C GLU A 133 9.77 12.79 15.10
N ALA A 134 8.54 12.76 15.63
CA ALA A 134 8.32 12.80 17.06
C ALA A 134 9.07 11.61 17.69
N PRO A 135 9.85 11.83 18.74
CA PRO A 135 10.47 10.72 19.43
C PRO A 135 9.38 9.85 20.06
N PHE A 136 9.54 8.53 20.02
CA PHE A 136 8.57 7.59 20.59
C PHE A 136 9.18 6.65 21.64
N ALA A 137 10.51 6.59 21.73
CA ALA A 137 11.21 5.76 22.70
C ALA A 137 12.48 6.43 23.22
N LYS A 138 12.90 6.10 24.43
CA LYS A 138 14.17 6.50 25.03
C LYS A 138 15.01 5.30 25.39
N VAL A 139 16.31 5.38 25.12
CA VAL A 139 17.28 4.34 25.50
C VAL A 139 17.61 4.47 26.98
N ASN A 140 17.25 3.46 27.76
CA ASN A 140 17.50 3.42 29.20
C ASN A 140 18.84 2.76 29.57
N SER A 141 19.24 1.73 28.81
CA SER A 141 20.49 1.02 29.06
C SER A 141 20.98 0.35 27.79
N VAL A 142 22.30 0.28 27.61
CA VAL A 142 22.96 -0.43 26.51
C VAL A 142 24.06 -1.32 27.10
N VAL A 143 24.10 -2.59 26.70
CA VAL A 143 25.11 -3.55 27.18
C VAL A 143 26.36 -3.46 26.31
N ALA A 144 27.54 -3.42 26.93
CA ALA A 144 28.81 -3.41 26.20
C ALA A 144 28.98 -4.66 25.32
N GLY A 145 29.50 -4.50 24.10
CA GLY A 145 29.66 -5.59 23.13
C GLY A 145 28.35 -6.07 22.47
N SER A 146 27.21 -5.48 22.85
CA SER A 146 25.94 -5.76 22.20
C SER A 146 25.84 -5.14 20.80
N PRO A 147 24.91 -5.63 19.95
CA PRO A 147 24.62 -5.01 18.67
C PRO A 147 24.26 -3.53 18.76
N ALA A 148 23.51 -3.12 19.78
CA ALA A 148 23.20 -1.71 20.02
C ALA A 148 24.44 -0.88 20.34
N ALA A 149 25.36 -1.40 21.16
CA ALA A 149 26.62 -0.72 21.46
C ALA A 149 27.53 -0.62 20.23
N THR A 150 27.60 -1.70 19.42
CA THR A 150 28.43 -1.72 18.20
C THR A 150 27.87 -0.77 17.14
N ALA A 151 26.55 -0.57 17.11
CA ALA A 151 25.89 0.42 16.26
C ALA A 151 26.12 1.87 16.71
N GLY A 152 26.65 2.09 17.92
CA GLY A 152 26.87 3.43 18.48
C GLY A 152 25.66 4.02 19.20
N LEU A 153 24.70 3.20 19.62
CA LEU A 153 23.55 3.64 20.42
C LEU A 153 24.00 3.93 21.87
N GLU A 154 23.61 5.07 22.41
CA GLU A 154 23.99 5.51 23.75
C GLU A 154 22.79 5.63 24.69
N VAL A 155 23.07 5.57 25.99
CA VAL A 155 22.04 5.76 27.02
C VAL A 155 21.57 7.21 27.00
N GLY A 156 20.26 7.41 26.97
CA GLY A 156 19.65 8.74 26.86
C GLY A 156 19.25 9.14 25.44
N ASP A 157 19.71 8.41 24.41
CA ASP A 157 19.28 8.63 23.03
C ASP A 157 17.76 8.47 22.91
N THR A 158 17.15 9.35 22.13
CA THR A 158 15.70 9.36 21.93
C THR A 158 15.36 8.94 20.51
N ILE A 159 14.75 7.77 20.34
CA ILE A 159 14.50 7.16 19.03
C ILE A 159 13.35 7.86 18.33
N THR A 160 13.59 8.30 17.09
CA THR A 160 12.57 8.89 16.21
C THR A 160 12.10 7.90 15.14
N LYS A 161 13.00 7.02 14.69
CA LYS A 161 12.73 5.99 13.68
C LYS A 161 13.56 4.73 13.94
N PHE A 162 12.94 3.57 13.81
CA PHE A 162 13.57 2.25 13.95
C PHE A 162 13.16 1.34 12.79
N GLY A 163 13.97 1.30 11.74
CA GLY A 163 13.63 0.60 10.49
C GLY A 163 12.40 1.22 9.82
N TRP A 164 11.32 0.45 9.76
CA TRP A 164 10.01 0.89 9.26
C TRP A 164 9.08 1.40 10.38
N VAL A 165 9.54 1.39 11.63
CA VAL A 165 8.78 1.82 12.80
C VAL A 165 9.04 3.29 13.12
N ASP A 166 7.97 4.07 13.22
CA ASP A 166 7.94 5.50 13.52
C ASP A 166 6.91 5.77 14.65
N TRP A 167 6.79 7.04 15.09
CA TRP A 167 5.86 7.46 16.15
C TRP A 167 4.38 7.16 15.89
N THR A 168 3.97 6.94 14.65
CA THR A 168 2.58 6.63 14.28
C THR A 168 2.23 5.16 14.41
N ASN A 169 3.23 4.25 14.34
CA ASN A 169 2.99 2.82 14.17
C ASN A 169 3.69 1.93 15.21
N HIS A 170 4.46 2.50 16.16
CA HIS A 170 5.26 1.72 17.12
C HIS A 170 4.48 0.83 18.08
N GLU A 171 3.18 1.08 18.30
CA GLU A 171 2.27 0.23 19.09
C GLU A 171 2.86 -0.21 20.45
N ARG A 172 3.21 0.77 21.30
CA ARG A 172 3.89 0.52 22.60
C ARG A 172 5.19 -0.29 22.48
N LEU A 173 5.94 -0.07 21.39
CA LEU A 173 7.21 -0.73 21.05
C LEU A 173 7.08 -2.20 20.61
N SER A 174 5.86 -2.75 20.47
CA SER A 174 5.68 -4.12 19.95
C SER A 174 6.21 -4.26 18.52
N ARG A 175 5.93 -3.27 17.65
CA ARG A 175 6.43 -3.27 16.27
C ARG A 175 7.95 -3.17 16.19
N VAL A 176 8.61 -2.56 17.17
CA VAL A 176 10.08 -2.55 17.25
C VAL A 176 10.59 -3.97 17.48
N ALA A 177 9.97 -4.72 18.38
CA ALA A 177 10.33 -6.11 18.60
C ALA A 177 10.12 -6.97 17.34
N ASP A 178 9.02 -6.74 16.61
CA ASP A 178 8.76 -7.42 15.33
C ASP A 178 9.84 -7.08 14.30
N ALA A 179 10.15 -5.80 14.11
CA ALA A 179 11.18 -5.33 13.19
C ALA A 179 12.55 -5.97 13.49
N VAL A 180 12.90 -6.11 14.77
CA VAL A 180 14.15 -6.75 15.21
C VAL A 180 14.13 -8.26 14.94
N SER A 181 13.00 -8.92 15.21
CA SER A 181 12.87 -10.37 15.04
C SER A 181 12.91 -10.82 13.58
N GLN A 182 12.34 -10.01 12.67
CA GLN A 182 12.28 -10.30 11.24
C GLN A 182 13.60 -10.01 10.53
N ASN A 183 14.45 -9.15 11.09
CA ASN A 183 15.70 -8.71 10.50
C ASN A 183 16.93 -9.26 11.25
N GLU A 184 16.83 -10.48 11.78
CA GLU A 184 17.98 -11.14 12.40
C GLU A 184 19.09 -11.35 11.35
N GLY A 185 20.28 -10.80 11.62
CA GLY A 185 21.43 -10.79 10.71
C GLY A 185 21.39 -9.68 9.65
N ILE A 186 20.33 -8.88 9.57
CA ILE A 186 20.13 -7.84 8.55
C ILE A 186 20.23 -6.46 9.23
N PRO A 187 21.00 -5.50 8.66
CA PRO A 187 21.13 -4.16 9.23
C PRO A 187 19.80 -3.39 9.17
N ILE A 188 19.39 -2.84 10.31
CA ILE A 188 18.22 -1.96 10.48
C ILE A 188 18.72 -0.52 10.68
N THR A 189 18.17 0.40 9.90
CA THR A 189 18.47 1.84 10.06
C THR A 189 17.71 2.43 11.24
N VAL A 190 18.43 3.03 12.18
CA VAL A 190 17.87 3.67 13.37
C VAL A 190 18.25 5.14 13.36
N LYS A 191 17.28 6.02 13.61
CA LYS A 191 17.49 7.45 13.85
C LYS A 191 17.13 7.78 15.29
N ALA A 192 18.01 8.53 15.94
CA ALA A 192 17.84 8.98 17.30
C ALA A 192 18.27 10.43 17.46
N LEU A 193 17.70 11.10 18.45
CA LEU A 193 18.12 12.41 18.92
C LEU A 193 19.01 12.22 20.14
N ARG A 194 20.26 12.68 20.02
CA ARG A 194 21.26 12.67 21.08
C ARG A 194 21.35 14.04 21.72
N SER A 195 21.25 14.10 23.04
CA SER A 195 21.47 15.36 23.75
C SER A 195 22.94 15.79 23.63
N SER A 196 23.17 17.00 23.16
CA SER A 196 24.52 17.54 23.03
C SER A 196 25.10 17.86 24.42
N THR A 197 26.32 17.39 24.69
CA THR A 197 27.04 17.63 25.96
C THR A 197 27.49 19.08 26.14
N SER A 198 27.52 19.86 25.05
CA SER A 198 27.91 21.28 25.05
C SER A 198 26.73 22.26 25.23
N GLY A 199 25.54 21.77 25.62
CA GLY A 199 24.35 22.60 25.87
C GLY A 199 23.66 23.10 24.60
N GLY A 200 24.01 22.53 23.44
CA GLY A 200 23.34 22.80 22.16
C GLY A 200 22.03 22.04 21.97
N PRO A 201 21.32 22.28 20.85
CA PRO A 201 20.15 21.50 20.48
C PRO A 201 20.51 20.00 20.34
N ALA A 202 19.53 19.12 20.57
CA ALA A 202 19.73 17.69 20.38
C ALA A 202 20.09 17.41 18.91
N GLU A 203 21.13 16.59 18.71
CA GLU A 203 21.65 16.25 17.40
C GLU A 203 20.98 14.98 16.88
N THR A 204 20.57 14.97 15.61
CA THR A 204 20.03 13.79 14.97
C THR A 204 21.17 12.87 14.54
N VAL A 205 21.25 11.70 15.16
CA VAL A 205 22.21 10.64 14.85
C VAL A 205 21.52 9.52 14.10
N GLN A 206 22.08 9.10 12.97
CA GLN A 206 21.62 7.95 12.19
C GLN A 206 22.67 6.84 12.24
N MET A 207 22.23 5.62 12.53
CA MET A 207 23.09 4.44 12.68
C MET A 207 22.49 3.19 12.05
N GLN A 208 23.32 2.19 11.77
CA GLN A 208 22.89 0.87 11.30
C GLN A 208 23.09 -0.14 12.43
N LEU A 209 21.99 -0.76 12.84
CA LEU A 209 21.95 -1.71 13.93
C LEU A 209 21.58 -3.09 13.36
N THR A 210 22.46 -4.08 13.53
CA THR A 210 22.24 -5.43 13.01
C THR A 210 21.86 -6.37 14.16
N PRO A 211 20.59 -6.78 14.30
CA PRO A 211 20.19 -7.74 15.32
C PRO A 211 20.92 -9.07 15.12
N ARG A 212 21.44 -9.66 16.20
CA ARG A 212 22.06 -10.99 16.13
C ARG A 212 21.83 -11.77 17.42
N ARG A 213 21.74 -13.09 17.32
CA ARG A 213 21.86 -13.99 18.48
C ARG A 213 23.34 -14.19 18.81
N ASN A 214 23.62 -14.62 20.05
CA ASN A 214 24.95 -15.05 20.51
C ASN A 214 26.00 -13.94 20.69
N TRP A 215 25.60 -12.71 20.98
CA TRP A 215 26.53 -11.65 21.40
C TRP A 215 26.91 -11.71 22.89
N GLY A 216 26.45 -12.74 23.63
CA GLY A 216 26.77 -12.93 25.05
C GLY A 216 25.75 -12.36 26.04
N GLY A 217 24.54 -11.99 25.59
CA GLY A 217 23.47 -11.48 26.46
C GLY A 217 22.07 -11.90 26.02
N ARG A 218 21.04 -11.35 26.69
CA ARG A 218 19.63 -11.67 26.43
C ARG A 218 19.09 -10.88 25.23
N GLY A 219 18.42 -11.57 24.32
CA GLY A 219 17.73 -10.96 23.18
C GLY A 219 18.66 -10.64 22.00
N LEU A 220 18.15 -9.87 21.05
CA LEU A 220 18.82 -9.63 19.75
C LEU A 220 19.61 -8.31 19.67
N LEU A 221 19.35 -7.37 20.57
CA LEU A 221 19.91 -6.00 20.51
C LEU A 221 20.86 -5.66 21.65
N GLY A 222 20.52 -6.07 22.88
CA GLY A 222 21.23 -5.69 24.10
C GLY A 222 21.03 -4.24 24.55
N CYS A 223 19.89 -3.62 24.20
CA CYS A 223 19.46 -2.35 24.79
C CYS A 223 18.05 -2.46 25.40
N HIS A 224 17.73 -1.57 26.32
CA HIS A 224 16.40 -1.41 26.91
C HIS A 224 15.78 -0.10 26.44
N LEU A 225 14.68 -0.19 25.69
CA LEU A 225 13.92 0.94 25.20
C LEU A 225 12.70 1.15 26.09
N LEU A 226 12.51 2.38 26.56
CA LEU A 226 11.32 2.81 27.29
C LEU A 226 10.43 3.63 26.36
N PRO A 227 9.10 3.43 26.35
CA PRO A 227 8.20 4.35 25.67
C PRO A 227 8.27 5.72 26.34
N LEU A 228 8.07 6.79 25.56
CA LEU A 228 7.92 8.15 26.07
C LEU A 228 6.50 8.44 26.56
#